data_AF-A0A5B8EIZ7-F1
#
_entry.id   AF-A0A5B8EIZ7-F1
#
_cell.length_a   1.000
_cell.length_b   1.000
_cell.length_c   1.000
_cell.angle_alpha   90.00
_cell.angle_beta   90.00
_cell.angle_gamma   90.00
#
_symmetry.space_group_name_H-M   'P 1'
#
loop_
_entity.id
_entity.type
_entity.pdbx_description
1 polymer ?
#
loop_
_entity_poly.entity_id
_entity_poly.type
_entity_poly.pdbx_seq_one_letter_code
_entity_poly.pdbx_strand_id
1 'polypeptide(L)'
;MSDPSSVDPADYPRKVLLVAGAGRSGTSTMAGLMKILGLHVPQPEVAADESNPKGFGEPQWVVDHHDRLLKEALVQVSDSRPEAWFETGRVSTREPERIATAEWLEGHFTADEGHSELVVKDPRLAWFLGLWRVAAIRTGAEPVFATMLRPPAEVVGSKQTYYANKLGSAHLAASWLNMLLHTERGTRVGTGADAGARVFVRYGDLLDDWTRTTMHVGETLGLQHVLHANSEQIRDGHRFVDPSLRRMQQTLADLGLPPRLHELVGQTWEELNRLAEPGGDTPEVHATLDELREAYTDLYAEAEAISRSSVVHAEQRTRRQGPPPRPDTAPARPARPAGTPVGADRLPHGLRAAVPAPVRRGLRRLAGRERS
;
A
#
# COMPACT_ATOMS: atom_id res chain seq x y z
N MET A 1 -32.87 -24.21 -14.76
CA MET A 1 -31.92 -23.30 -14.09
C MET A 1 -31.02 -24.18 -13.27
N SER A 2 -29.74 -24.25 -13.63
CA SER A 2 -28.71 -24.94 -12.85
C SER A 2 -28.62 -24.32 -11.47
N ASP A 3 -28.44 -25.17 -10.46
CA ASP A 3 -28.20 -24.77 -9.08
C ASP A 3 -26.93 -23.89 -9.05
N PRO A 4 -26.97 -22.66 -8.51
CA PRO A 4 -25.78 -21.80 -8.42
C PRO A 4 -24.64 -22.43 -7.61
N SER A 5 -24.92 -23.47 -6.81
CA SER A 5 -23.89 -24.27 -6.14
C SER A 5 -23.15 -25.27 -7.06
N SER A 6 -23.46 -25.30 -8.36
CA SER A 6 -22.89 -26.27 -9.32
C SER A 6 -21.70 -25.75 -10.14
N VAL A 7 -21.18 -24.55 -9.86
CA VAL A 7 -20.03 -23.99 -10.58
C VAL A 7 -18.76 -24.30 -9.79
N ASP A 8 -17.83 -25.01 -10.40
CA ASP A 8 -16.50 -25.27 -9.82
C ASP A 8 -15.79 -23.92 -9.59
N PRO A 9 -15.22 -23.64 -8.40
CA PRO A 9 -14.42 -22.43 -8.18
C PRO A 9 -13.32 -22.18 -9.21
N ALA A 10 -12.83 -23.25 -9.86
CA ALA A 10 -11.89 -23.17 -10.98
C ALA A 10 -12.46 -22.48 -12.23
N ASP A 11 -13.79 -22.47 -12.40
CA ASP A 11 -14.49 -21.89 -13.54
C ASP A 11 -14.92 -20.42 -13.31
N TYR A 12 -14.69 -19.86 -12.12
CA TYR A 12 -15.01 -18.46 -11.88
C TYR A 12 -14.16 -17.53 -12.77
N PRO A 13 -14.71 -16.40 -13.25
CA PRO A 13 -13.97 -15.45 -14.06
C PRO A 13 -12.79 -14.89 -13.26
N ARG A 14 -11.65 -14.68 -13.95
CA ARG A 14 -10.46 -14.08 -13.32
C ARG A 14 -10.79 -12.68 -12.83
N LYS A 15 -10.65 -12.43 -11.52
CA LYS A 15 -10.81 -11.10 -10.91
C LYS A 15 -9.64 -10.76 -10.01
N VAL A 16 -9.29 -9.47 -9.98
CA VAL A 16 -8.33 -8.92 -9.02
C VAL A 16 -9.03 -7.86 -8.19
N LEU A 17 -9.32 -8.20 -6.94
CA LEU A 17 -9.84 -7.26 -5.96
C LEU A 17 -8.72 -6.40 -5.40
N LEU A 18 -8.77 -5.12 -5.76
CA LEU A 18 -7.87 -4.08 -5.30
C LEU A 18 -8.50 -3.39 -4.08
N VAL A 19 -8.00 -3.73 -2.88
CA VAL A 19 -8.50 -3.15 -1.62
C VAL A 19 -7.70 -1.89 -1.30
N ALA A 20 -8.29 -0.74 -1.58
CA ALA A 20 -7.68 0.58 -1.44
C ALA A 20 -8.31 1.39 -0.29
N GLY A 21 -7.68 2.50 0.07
CA GLY A 21 -8.17 3.43 1.08
C GLY A 21 -7.01 4.10 1.82
N ALA A 22 -7.32 5.14 2.59
CA ALA A 22 -6.32 5.76 3.43
C ALA A 22 -5.77 4.75 4.46
N GLY A 23 -4.47 4.79 4.78
CA GLY A 23 -3.93 3.96 5.86
C GLY A 23 -4.74 4.13 7.15
N ARG A 24 -5.07 3.02 7.84
CA ARG A 24 -5.96 2.93 9.02
C ARG A 24 -7.48 3.06 8.75
N SER A 25 -7.91 2.97 7.49
CA SER A 25 -9.34 2.97 7.10
C SER A 25 -10.06 1.61 7.23
N GLY A 26 -9.36 0.53 7.59
CA GLY A 26 -9.96 -0.81 7.68
C GLY A 26 -9.67 -1.73 6.50
N THR A 27 -8.74 -1.37 5.61
CA THR A 27 -8.31 -2.20 4.47
C THR A 27 -7.83 -3.60 4.87
N SER A 28 -7.14 -3.75 6.01
CA SER A 28 -6.76 -5.07 6.53
C SER A 28 -7.97 -5.92 6.93
N THR A 29 -9.00 -5.32 7.53
CA THR A 29 -10.24 -6.04 7.89
C THR A 29 -10.96 -6.52 6.63
N MET A 30 -11.07 -5.65 5.62
CA MET A 30 -11.66 -6.03 4.33
C MET A 30 -10.87 -7.15 3.64
N ALA A 31 -9.55 -7.01 3.48
CA ALA A 31 -8.71 -8.04 2.87
C ALA A 31 -8.76 -9.38 3.62
N GLY A 32 -8.75 -9.34 4.96
CA GLY A 32 -8.88 -10.52 5.80
C GLY A 32 -10.24 -11.21 5.64
N LEU A 33 -11.34 -10.44 5.57
CA LEU A 33 -12.67 -11.00 5.29
C LEU A 33 -12.75 -11.64 3.91
N MET A 34 -12.22 -10.99 2.88
CA MET A 34 -12.20 -11.54 1.52
C MET A 34 -11.40 -12.85 1.45
N LYS A 35 -10.29 -12.93 2.17
CA LYS A 35 -9.51 -14.17 2.33
C LYS A 35 -10.33 -15.28 3.00
N ILE A 36 -11.01 -14.97 4.11
CA ILE A 36 -11.86 -15.94 4.83
C ILE A 36 -13.00 -16.44 3.93
N LEU A 37 -13.57 -15.55 3.13
CA LEU A 37 -14.65 -15.87 2.19
C LEU A 37 -14.18 -16.61 0.94
N GLY A 38 -12.87 -16.87 0.79
CA GLY A 38 -12.33 -17.79 -0.21
C GLY A 38 -11.51 -17.14 -1.32
N LEU A 39 -11.42 -15.80 -1.38
CA LEU A 39 -10.50 -15.17 -2.31
C LEU A 39 -9.06 -15.45 -1.90
N HIS A 40 -8.17 -15.56 -2.88
CA HIS A 40 -6.77 -15.83 -2.61
C HIS A 40 -5.98 -14.54 -2.35
N VAL A 41 -5.31 -14.46 -1.20
CA VAL A 41 -4.26 -13.46 -0.96
C VAL A 41 -2.93 -14.08 -1.39
N PRO A 42 -2.26 -13.54 -2.43
CA PRO A 42 -0.95 -14.02 -2.88
C PRO A 42 0.09 -14.14 -1.76
N GLN A 43 0.77 -15.29 -1.73
CA GLN A 43 1.76 -15.63 -0.70
C GLN A 43 3.21 -15.38 -1.16
N PRO A 44 4.15 -15.16 -0.22
CA PRO A 44 3.93 -15.02 1.22
C PRO A 44 3.32 -13.66 1.59
N GLU A 45 2.51 -13.65 2.65
CA GLU A 45 2.03 -12.40 3.27
C GLU A 45 3.07 -11.78 4.22
N VAL A 46 2.96 -10.46 4.40
CA VAL A 46 3.66 -9.74 5.48
C VAL A 46 3.24 -10.32 6.83
N ALA A 47 4.24 -10.66 7.65
CA ALA A 47 4.03 -11.21 8.98
C ALA A 47 3.22 -10.26 9.88
N ALA A 48 2.29 -10.82 10.64
CA ALA A 48 1.55 -10.07 11.66
C ALA A 48 2.50 -9.54 12.75
N ASP A 49 2.16 -8.39 13.31
CA ASP A 49 2.89 -7.77 14.43
C ASP A 49 1.93 -7.22 15.49
N GLU A 50 2.47 -6.57 16.52
CA GLU A 50 1.68 -5.98 17.62
C GLU A 50 0.68 -4.91 17.15
N SER A 51 0.94 -4.24 16.03
CA SER A 51 0.06 -3.22 15.47
C SER A 51 -1.15 -3.80 14.74
N ASN A 52 -1.03 -5.05 14.27
CA ASN A 52 -2.10 -5.79 13.61
C ASN A 52 -1.94 -7.32 13.80
N PRO A 53 -2.35 -7.85 14.97
CA PRO A 53 -2.11 -9.26 15.33
C PRO A 53 -2.92 -10.25 14.47
N LYS A 54 -3.98 -9.79 13.79
CA LYS A 54 -4.81 -10.60 12.90
C LYS A 54 -4.21 -10.76 11.49
N GLY A 55 -3.02 -10.18 11.24
CA GLY A 55 -2.37 -10.18 9.95
C GLY A 55 -2.80 -9.02 9.06
N PHE A 56 -1.92 -8.65 8.13
CA PHE A 56 -2.15 -7.50 7.27
C PHE A 56 -2.95 -7.85 6.01
N GLY A 57 -2.95 -9.09 5.52
CA GLY A 57 -3.54 -9.41 4.21
C GLY A 57 -2.77 -8.72 3.07
N GLU A 58 -1.47 -8.53 3.24
CA GLU A 58 -0.59 -7.83 2.31
C GLU A 58 0.37 -8.85 1.70
N PRO A 59 0.33 -9.10 0.38
CA PRO A 59 1.37 -9.88 -0.28
C PRO A 59 2.74 -9.18 -0.14
N GLN A 60 3.75 -9.89 0.34
CA GLN A 60 5.08 -9.32 0.60
C GLN A 60 5.69 -8.72 -0.67
N TRP A 61 5.53 -9.39 -1.81
CA TRP A 61 6.02 -8.89 -3.10
C TRP A 61 5.40 -7.52 -3.46
N VAL A 62 4.11 -7.33 -3.20
CA VAL A 62 3.41 -6.07 -3.48
C VAL A 62 3.97 -4.94 -2.62
N VAL A 63 4.20 -5.20 -1.33
CA VAL A 63 4.79 -4.23 -0.41
C VAL A 63 6.21 -3.84 -0.84
N ASP A 64 7.05 -4.82 -1.14
CA ASP A 64 8.43 -4.59 -1.59
C ASP A 64 8.48 -3.83 -2.92
N HIS A 65 7.58 -4.19 -3.85
CA HIS A 65 7.44 -3.55 -5.14
C HIS A 65 7.03 -2.08 -4.97
N HIS A 66 5.95 -1.79 -4.25
CA HIS A 66 5.49 -0.42 -4.00
C HIS A 66 6.51 0.43 -3.23
N ASP A 67 7.20 -0.14 -2.24
CA ASP A 67 8.23 0.57 -1.48
C ASP A 67 9.40 0.99 -2.37
N ARG A 68 9.84 0.10 -3.27
CA ARG A 68 10.86 0.43 -4.28
C ARG A 68 10.39 1.55 -5.21
N LEU A 69 9.18 1.45 -5.76
CA LEU A 69 8.66 2.43 -6.71
C LEU A 69 8.45 3.81 -6.07
N LEU A 70 7.98 3.87 -4.82
CA LEU A 70 7.83 5.12 -4.08
C LEU A 70 9.18 5.78 -3.78
N LYS A 71 10.18 5.00 -3.38
CA LYS A 71 11.55 5.49 -3.17
C LYS A 71 12.13 6.08 -4.44
N GLU A 72 11.90 5.43 -5.57
CA GLU A 72 12.35 5.93 -6.87
C GLU A 72 11.61 7.21 -7.30
N ALA A 73 10.30 7.29 -7.04
CA ALA A 73 9.50 8.48 -7.31
C ALA A 73 9.76 9.64 -6.33
N LEU A 74 10.53 9.42 -5.25
CA LEU A 74 10.69 10.37 -4.14
C LEU A 74 9.34 10.79 -3.52
N VAL A 75 8.43 9.82 -3.40
CA VAL A 75 7.09 10.01 -2.84
C VAL A 75 6.98 9.26 -1.51
N GLN A 76 6.40 9.91 -0.51
CA GLN A 76 6.14 9.27 0.78
C GLN A 76 4.73 8.66 0.80
N VAL A 77 4.52 7.66 1.66
CA VAL A 77 3.20 7.00 1.78
C VAL A 77 2.08 7.99 2.12
N SER A 78 2.36 8.95 3.02
CA SER A 78 1.43 10.01 3.40
C SER A 78 1.80 11.36 2.75
N ASP A 79 2.13 11.35 1.46
CA ASP A 79 2.40 12.58 0.73
C ASP A 79 1.13 13.41 0.53
N SER A 80 1.22 14.70 0.82
CA SER A 80 0.11 15.65 0.65
C SER A 80 0.21 16.40 -0.68
N ARG A 81 1.31 16.30 -1.41
CA ARG A 81 1.49 16.94 -2.72
C ARG A 81 0.56 16.35 -3.77
N PRO A 82 -0.28 17.14 -4.45
CA PRO A 82 -1.00 16.70 -5.65
C PRO A 82 -0.03 16.21 -6.75
N GLU A 83 1.10 16.89 -6.95
CA GLU A 83 2.12 16.54 -7.96
C GLU A 83 2.75 15.15 -7.73
N ALA A 84 2.72 14.62 -6.50
CA ALA A 84 3.26 13.28 -6.22
C ALA A 84 2.61 12.17 -7.08
N TRP A 85 1.34 12.36 -7.46
CA TRP A 85 0.61 11.44 -8.33
C TRP A 85 1.18 11.39 -9.76
N PHE A 86 1.69 12.53 -10.25
CA PHE A 86 2.38 12.57 -11.52
C PHE A 86 3.70 11.78 -11.46
N GLU A 87 4.45 11.92 -10.37
CA GLU A 87 5.72 11.20 -10.18
C GLU A 87 5.52 9.68 -10.07
N THR A 88 4.56 9.20 -9.28
CA THR A 88 4.26 7.76 -9.22
C THR A 88 3.70 7.25 -10.54
N GLY A 89 2.91 8.07 -11.26
CA GLY A 89 2.42 7.78 -12.61
C GLY A 89 3.57 7.54 -13.60
N ARG A 90 4.58 8.43 -13.63
CA ARG A 90 5.76 8.29 -14.51
C ARG A 90 6.53 6.99 -14.28
N VAL A 91 6.62 6.54 -13.02
CA VAL A 91 7.24 5.26 -12.68
C VAL A 91 6.35 4.09 -13.13
N SER A 92 5.05 4.16 -12.83
CA SER A 92 4.05 3.12 -13.16
C SER A 92 3.86 2.88 -14.67
N THR A 93 4.13 3.88 -15.51
CA THR A 93 3.96 3.76 -16.97
C THR A 93 5.10 3.03 -17.67
N ARG A 94 6.19 2.73 -16.95
CA ARG A 94 7.37 2.10 -17.55
C ARG A 94 7.10 0.64 -17.85
N GLU A 95 7.50 0.20 -19.03
CA GLU A 95 7.20 -1.15 -19.49
C GLU A 95 7.78 -2.26 -18.61
N PRO A 96 9.01 -2.16 -18.07
CA PRO A 96 9.52 -3.18 -17.14
C PRO A 96 8.63 -3.38 -15.90
N GLU A 97 8.04 -2.32 -15.36
CA GLU A 97 7.19 -2.39 -14.18
C GLU A 97 5.83 -3.03 -14.49
N ARG A 98 5.28 -2.71 -15.67
CA ARG A 98 4.05 -3.33 -16.16
C ARG A 98 4.21 -4.80 -16.45
N ILE A 99 5.35 -5.20 -17.04
CA ILE A 99 5.69 -6.61 -17.28
C ILE A 99 5.85 -7.34 -15.95
N ALA A 100 6.69 -6.83 -15.04
CA ALA A 100 6.94 -7.48 -13.76
C ALA A 100 5.65 -7.68 -12.94
N THR A 101 4.75 -6.68 -12.93
CA THR A 101 3.47 -6.77 -12.23
C THR A 101 2.52 -7.78 -12.89
N ALA A 102 2.44 -7.79 -14.22
CA ALA A 102 1.59 -8.74 -14.95
C ALA A 102 2.10 -10.18 -14.84
N GLU A 103 3.42 -10.41 -14.96
CA GLU A 103 4.03 -11.74 -14.81
C GLU A 103 3.85 -12.28 -13.39
N TRP A 104 4.04 -11.42 -12.37
CA TRP A 104 3.79 -11.80 -10.99
C TRP A 104 2.32 -12.19 -10.78
N LEU A 105 1.39 -11.40 -11.31
CA LEU A 105 -0.04 -11.65 -11.21
C LEU A 105 -0.47 -12.92 -11.94
N GLU A 106 0.01 -13.16 -13.18
CA GLU A 106 -0.29 -14.36 -13.97
C GLU A 106 0.13 -15.63 -13.24
N GLY A 107 1.28 -15.60 -12.57
CA GLY A 107 1.80 -16.73 -11.81
C GLY A 107 0.83 -17.24 -10.73
N HIS A 108 -0.03 -16.38 -10.18
CA HIS A 108 -1.06 -16.77 -9.21
C HIS A 108 -2.32 -17.33 -9.87
N PHE A 109 -2.61 -16.96 -11.11
CA PHE A 109 -3.72 -17.52 -11.89
C PHE A 109 -3.37 -18.89 -12.49
N THR A 110 -2.10 -19.16 -12.78
CA THR A 110 -1.65 -20.39 -13.47
C THR A 110 -0.94 -21.40 -12.57
N ALA A 111 -0.84 -21.14 -11.26
CA ALA A 111 -0.27 -22.10 -10.31
C ALA A 111 -1.07 -23.41 -10.31
N ASP A 112 -0.48 -24.50 -9.79
CA ASP A 112 -1.13 -25.82 -9.75
C ASP A 112 -2.48 -25.82 -9.00
N GLU A 113 -2.67 -24.90 -8.05
CA GLU A 113 -3.93 -24.64 -7.33
C GLU A 113 -4.69 -23.40 -7.87
N GLY A 114 -4.47 -23.05 -9.15
CA GLY A 114 -4.84 -21.78 -9.79
C GLY A 114 -6.09 -21.09 -9.23
N HIS A 115 -5.93 -19.83 -8.82
CA HIS A 115 -6.98 -19.08 -8.13
C HIS A 115 -7.68 -18.12 -9.09
N SER A 116 -9.00 -18.16 -9.14
CA SER A 116 -9.81 -17.30 -10.03
C SER A 116 -10.02 -15.89 -9.48
N GLU A 117 -10.05 -15.69 -8.17
CA GLU A 117 -10.27 -14.38 -7.55
C GLU A 117 -9.15 -14.05 -6.56
N LEU A 118 -8.38 -13.01 -6.88
CA LEU A 118 -7.21 -12.59 -6.11
C LEU A 118 -7.51 -11.32 -5.31
N VAL A 119 -6.88 -11.19 -4.14
CA VAL A 119 -6.87 -9.94 -3.34
C VAL A 119 -5.47 -9.33 -3.39
N VAL A 120 -5.40 -8.09 -3.85
CA VAL A 120 -4.19 -7.27 -3.74
C VAL A 120 -4.47 -6.09 -2.83
N LYS A 121 -3.66 -5.97 -1.79
CA LYS A 121 -3.78 -4.93 -0.78
C LYS A 121 -2.40 -4.53 -0.31
N ASP A 122 -2.19 -3.22 -0.21
CA ASP A 122 -1.07 -2.58 0.47
C ASP A 122 -1.48 -1.12 0.78
N PRO A 123 -1.05 -0.52 1.90
CA PRO A 123 -1.41 0.87 2.24
C PRO A 123 -0.99 1.93 1.19
N ARG A 124 -0.12 1.59 0.24
CA ARG A 124 0.37 2.44 -0.85
C ARG A 124 -0.31 2.12 -2.19
N LEU A 125 -1.19 1.12 -2.24
CA LEU A 125 -1.84 0.62 -3.47
C LEU A 125 -2.46 1.74 -4.30
N ALA A 126 -3.07 2.73 -3.65
CA ALA A 126 -3.69 3.88 -4.28
C ALA A 126 -2.76 4.58 -5.28
N TRP A 127 -1.47 4.73 -4.97
CA TRP A 127 -0.47 5.37 -5.83
C TRP A 127 -0.22 4.63 -7.16
N PHE A 128 -0.60 3.35 -7.22
CA PHE A 128 -0.26 2.42 -8.30
C PHE A 128 -1.50 1.77 -8.94
N LEU A 129 -2.72 2.28 -8.71
CA LEU A 129 -3.95 1.69 -9.25
C LEU A 129 -3.91 1.50 -10.78
N GLY A 130 -3.30 2.45 -11.50
CA GLY A 130 -3.12 2.36 -12.94
C GLY A 130 -2.19 1.21 -13.36
N LEU A 131 -1.15 0.91 -12.58
CA LEU A 131 -0.25 -0.23 -12.81
C LEU A 131 -1.01 -1.56 -12.66
N TRP A 132 -1.79 -1.69 -11.59
CA TRP A 132 -2.58 -2.89 -11.30
C TRP A 132 -3.71 -3.12 -12.30
N ARG A 133 -4.40 -2.06 -12.75
CA ARG A 133 -5.40 -2.16 -13.82
C ARG A 133 -4.79 -2.72 -15.09
N VAL A 134 -3.61 -2.22 -15.49
CA VAL A 134 -2.90 -2.73 -16.67
C VAL A 134 -2.49 -4.19 -16.50
N ALA A 135 -1.99 -4.58 -15.32
CA ALA A 135 -1.62 -5.95 -15.03
C ALA A 135 -2.82 -6.91 -15.11
N ALA A 136 -3.97 -6.55 -14.53
CA ALA A 136 -5.19 -7.34 -14.59
C ALA A 136 -5.64 -7.56 -16.05
N ILE A 137 -5.71 -6.49 -16.84
CA ILE A 137 -6.10 -6.57 -18.28
C ILE A 137 -5.14 -7.49 -19.05
N ARG A 138 -3.82 -7.38 -18.82
CA ARG A 138 -2.80 -8.22 -19.50
C ARG A 138 -2.91 -9.71 -19.16
N THR A 139 -3.50 -10.05 -18.01
CA THR A 139 -3.66 -11.43 -17.52
C THR A 139 -5.07 -11.98 -17.76
N GLY A 140 -5.89 -11.24 -18.53
CA GLY A 140 -7.28 -11.59 -18.80
C GLY A 140 -8.19 -11.52 -17.58
N ALA A 141 -7.75 -10.84 -16.51
CA ALA A 141 -8.50 -10.63 -15.28
C ALA A 141 -9.23 -9.29 -15.30
N GLU A 142 -10.40 -9.24 -14.66
CA GLU A 142 -11.14 -8.01 -14.43
C GLU A 142 -10.65 -7.34 -13.13
N PRO A 143 -10.12 -6.10 -13.17
CA PRO A 143 -9.77 -5.37 -11.97
C PRO A 143 -11.03 -4.81 -11.30
N VAL A 144 -11.26 -5.14 -10.04
CA VAL A 144 -12.39 -4.61 -9.25
C VAL A 144 -11.88 -3.92 -7.99
N PHE A 145 -12.57 -2.89 -7.52
CA PHE A 145 -12.04 -1.99 -6.48
C PHE A 145 -12.95 -1.93 -5.26
N ALA A 146 -12.39 -2.16 -4.07
CA ALA A 146 -13.06 -1.87 -2.80
C ALA A 146 -12.29 -0.74 -2.08
N THR A 147 -12.90 0.44 -2.00
CA THR A 147 -12.31 1.60 -1.32
C THR A 147 -12.88 1.73 0.09
N MET A 148 -12.02 1.56 1.09
CA MET A 148 -12.40 1.68 2.49
C MET A 148 -12.45 3.14 2.95
N LEU A 149 -13.58 3.51 3.54
CA LEU A 149 -13.87 4.82 4.08
C LEU A 149 -13.91 4.79 5.60
N ARG A 150 -13.22 5.74 6.23
CA ARG A 150 -13.25 5.95 7.66
C ARG A 150 -13.19 7.45 7.95
N PRO A 151 -13.94 7.95 8.96
CA PRO A 151 -13.96 9.37 9.27
C PRO A 151 -12.55 9.95 9.39
N PRO A 152 -12.27 11.13 8.81
CA PRO A 152 -10.93 11.70 8.77
C PRO A 152 -10.35 11.90 10.17
N ALA A 153 -11.17 12.31 11.14
CA ALA A 153 -10.75 12.47 12.54
C ALA A 153 -10.23 11.17 13.16
N GLU A 154 -10.92 10.05 12.94
CA GLU A 154 -10.47 8.75 13.43
C GLU A 154 -9.17 8.30 12.75
N VAL A 155 -9.02 8.55 11.44
CA VAL A 155 -7.81 8.20 10.70
C VAL A 155 -6.62 9.02 11.20
N VAL A 156 -6.79 10.34 11.32
CA VAL A 156 -5.76 11.27 11.79
C VAL A 156 -5.35 10.93 13.22
N GLY A 157 -6.31 10.78 14.14
CA GLY A 157 -6.02 10.41 15.52
C GLY A 157 -5.36 9.03 15.61
N SER A 158 -5.81 8.03 14.83
CA SER A 158 -5.19 6.71 14.84
C SER A 158 -3.75 6.77 14.34
N LYS A 159 -3.44 7.58 13.32
CA LYS A 159 -2.07 7.76 12.84
C LYS A 159 -1.20 8.45 13.89
N GLN A 160 -1.73 9.41 14.66
CA GLN A 160 -0.99 10.07 15.74
C GLN A 160 -0.60 9.09 16.86
N THR A 161 -1.52 8.24 17.30
CA THR A 161 -1.26 7.24 18.34
C THR A 161 -0.22 6.21 17.90
N TYR A 162 -0.33 5.66 16.69
CA TYR A 162 0.48 4.52 16.27
C TYR A 162 1.85 4.90 15.67
N TYR A 163 1.95 6.05 14.99
CA TYR A 163 3.20 6.46 14.34
C TYR A 163 4.00 7.50 15.16
N ALA A 164 3.56 7.83 16.38
CA ALA A 164 4.21 8.80 17.27
C ALA A 164 4.63 10.10 16.54
N ASN A 165 3.80 10.54 15.59
CA ASN A 165 4.31 11.27 14.43
C ASN A 165 4.37 12.79 14.65
N LYS A 166 5.48 13.40 14.20
CA LYS A 166 5.83 14.82 14.38
C LYS A 166 5.18 15.77 13.36
N LEU A 167 4.41 15.25 12.40
CA LEU A 167 3.90 16.00 11.24
C LEU A 167 2.63 16.83 11.53
N GLY A 168 1.92 16.55 12.63
CA GLY A 168 0.73 17.30 13.07
C GLY A 168 -0.57 16.95 12.31
N SER A 169 -1.71 17.33 12.90
CA SER A 169 -3.05 17.00 12.37
C SER A 169 -3.28 17.53 10.95
N ALA A 170 -2.82 18.75 10.65
CA ALA A 170 -3.02 19.39 9.35
C ALA A 170 -2.38 18.59 8.20
N HIS A 171 -1.13 18.15 8.36
CA HIS A 171 -0.45 17.33 7.35
C HIS A 171 -1.16 15.99 7.14
N LEU A 172 -1.56 15.32 8.23
CA LEU A 172 -2.24 14.04 8.15
C LEU A 172 -3.62 14.14 7.48
N ALA A 173 -4.36 15.22 7.76
CA ALA A 173 -5.64 15.50 7.11
C ALA A 173 -5.46 15.85 5.62
N ALA A 174 -4.46 16.66 5.27
CA ALA A 174 -4.11 16.97 3.88
C ALA A 174 -3.68 15.72 3.10
N SER A 175 -2.88 14.84 3.71
CA SER A 175 -2.54 13.54 3.11
C SER A 175 -3.76 12.64 2.92
N TRP A 176 -4.68 12.58 3.89
CA TRP A 176 -5.93 11.83 3.76
C TRP A 176 -6.77 12.35 2.59
N LEU A 177 -6.89 13.68 2.49
CA LEU A 177 -7.63 14.38 1.44
C LEU A 177 -7.04 14.08 0.06
N ASN A 178 -5.73 14.32 -0.10
CA ASN A 178 -4.98 14.03 -1.32
C ASN A 178 -5.15 12.57 -1.75
N MET A 179 -5.05 11.64 -0.79
CA MET A 179 -5.15 10.22 -1.04
C MET A 179 -6.53 9.80 -1.55
N LEU A 180 -7.59 10.17 -0.86
CA LEU A 180 -8.93 9.68 -1.20
C LEU A 180 -9.50 10.33 -2.46
N LEU A 181 -9.23 11.62 -2.71
CA LEU A 181 -9.67 12.28 -3.95
C LEU A 181 -9.05 11.62 -5.20
N HIS A 182 -7.77 11.29 -5.13
CA HIS A 182 -7.08 10.62 -6.24
C HIS A 182 -7.39 9.12 -6.31
N THR A 183 -7.61 8.45 -5.17
CA THR A 183 -8.09 7.06 -5.15
C THR A 183 -9.46 6.98 -5.81
N GLU A 184 -10.39 7.87 -5.44
CA GLU A 184 -11.70 7.94 -6.05
C GLU A 184 -11.58 8.14 -7.56
N ARG A 185 -10.90 9.20 -8.02
CA ARG A 185 -10.72 9.44 -9.45
C ARG A 185 -10.04 8.28 -10.18
N GLY A 186 -9.02 7.69 -9.56
CA GLY A 186 -8.26 6.58 -10.11
C GLY A 186 -9.07 5.28 -10.25
N THR A 187 -10.08 5.09 -9.39
CA THR A 187 -10.98 3.93 -9.45
C THR A 187 -12.17 4.11 -10.38
N ARG A 188 -12.48 5.33 -10.84
CA ARG A 188 -13.57 5.57 -11.80
C ARG A 188 -13.40 4.68 -13.03
N VAL A 189 -14.52 4.11 -13.47
CA VAL A 189 -14.57 3.19 -14.59
C VAL A 189 -14.79 3.95 -15.89
N GLY A 190 -14.20 3.45 -16.99
CA GLY A 190 -14.53 3.93 -18.33
C GLY A 190 -15.92 3.47 -18.78
N THR A 191 -16.38 3.90 -19.94
CA THR A 191 -17.58 3.34 -20.60
C THR A 191 -17.20 2.10 -21.42
N GLY A 192 -17.81 0.94 -21.18
CA GLY A 192 -17.64 -0.26 -22.01
C GLY A 192 -17.46 -1.55 -21.21
N ALA A 193 -17.13 -2.64 -21.91
CA ALA A 193 -16.90 -3.97 -21.30
C ALA A 193 -15.60 -4.06 -20.46
N ASP A 194 -14.72 -3.05 -20.54
CA ASP A 194 -13.45 -2.96 -19.81
C ASP A 194 -13.54 -2.11 -18.52
N ALA A 195 -14.78 -1.79 -18.11
CA ALA A 195 -15.10 -0.92 -16.97
C ALA A 195 -15.14 -1.74 -15.66
N GLY A 196 -13.98 -2.06 -15.10
CA GLY A 196 -13.91 -2.88 -13.88
C GLY A 196 -14.65 -2.27 -12.67
N ALA A 197 -15.56 -3.02 -12.04
CA ALA A 197 -16.48 -2.50 -11.02
C ALA A 197 -15.80 -1.92 -9.76
N ARG A 198 -16.46 -0.96 -9.08
CA ARG A 198 -15.97 -0.37 -7.82
C ARG A 198 -17.06 -0.27 -6.76
N VAL A 199 -16.66 -0.30 -5.49
CA VAL A 199 -17.53 -0.09 -4.32
C VAL A 199 -16.79 0.71 -3.25
N PHE A 200 -17.52 1.57 -2.54
CA PHE A 200 -17.03 2.31 -1.39
C PHE A 200 -17.66 1.75 -0.12
N VAL A 201 -16.83 1.40 0.87
CA VAL A 201 -17.29 0.72 2.08
C VAL A 201 -16.91 1.52 3.30
N ARG A 202 -17.90 1.91 4.10
CA ARG A 202 -17.66 2.53 5.39
C ARG A 202 -17.20 1.47 6.38
N TYR A 203 -16.11 1.76 7.09
CA TYR A 203 -15.58 0.86 8.11
C TYR A 203 -16.59 0.64 9.26
N GLY A 204 -17.40 1.65 9.56
CA GLY A 204 -18.51 1.53 10.53
C GLY A 204 -19.50 0.45 10.10
N ASP A 205 -20.06 0.58 8.90
CA ASP A 205 -21.02 -0.37 8.33
C ASP A 205 -20.45 -1.80 8.29
N LEU A 206 -19.17 -1.96 7.93
CA LEU A 206 -18.48 -3.25 7.94
C LEU A 206 -18.38 -3.87 9.34
N LEU A 207 -18.15 -3.06 10.38
CA LEU A 207 -18.09 -3.57 11.76
C LEU A 207 -19.48 -3.84 12.35
N ASP A 208 -20.47 -3.03 11.97
CA ASP A 208 -21.84 -3.12 12.46
C ASP A 208 -22.55 -4.35 11.88
N ASP A 209 -22.41 -4.61 10.57
CA ASP A 209 -22.90 -5.82 9.90
C ASP A 209 -21.97 -6.21 8.74
N TRP A 210 -20.95 -6.99 9.08
CA TRP A 210 -19.96 -7.42 8.10
C TRP A 210 -20.57 -8.31 7.03
N THR A 211 -21.54 -9.17 7.36
CA THR A 211 -22.13 -10.13 6.43
C THR A 211 -22.92 -9.40 5.34
N ARG A 212 -23.79 -8.47 5.72
CA ARG A 212 -24.51 -7.63 4.76
C ARG A 212 -23.56 -6.83 3.89
N THR A 213 -22.54 -6.24 4.50
CA THR A 213 -21.57 -5.40 3.79
C THR A 213 -20.76 -6.21 2.79
N THR A 214 -20.22 -7.37 3.17
CA THR A 214 -19.47 -8.23 2.24
C THR A 214 -20.35 -8.80 1.15
N MET A 215 -21.61 -9.14 1.45
CA MET A 215 -22.54 -9.60 0.42
C MET A 215 -22.78 -8.52 -0.64
N HIS A 216 -23.02 -7.26 -0.23
CA HIS A 216 -23.15 -6.14 -1.15
C HIS A 216 -21.89 -5.92 -2.00
N VAL A 217 -20.70 -6.06 -1.41
CA VAL A 217 -19.42 -6.03 -2.14
C VAL A 217 -19.36 -7.17 -3.17
N GLY A 218 -19.74 -8.39 -2.77
CA GLY A 218 -19.76 -9.56 -3.65
C GLY A 218 -20.69 -9.39 -4.84
N GLU A 219 -21.91 -8.89 -4.62
CA GLU A 219 -22.88 -8.62 -5.68
C GLU A 219 -22.41 -7.52 -6.63
N THR A 220 -21.91 -6.40 -6.08
CA THR A 220 -21.50 -5.22 -6.87
C THR A 220 -20.27 -5.53 -7.73
N LEU A 221 -19.31 -6.29 -7.18
CA LEU A 221 -18.05 -6.61 -7.86
C LEU A 221 -18.09 -7.96 -8.61
N GLY A 222 -19.18 -8.71 -8.46
CA GLY A 222 -19.35 -10.05 -9.05
C GLY A 222 -18.44 -11.12 -8.46
N LEU A 223 -18.07 -11.02 -7.17
CA LEU A 223 -17.12 -11.92 -6.52
C LEU A 223 -17.77 -13.26 -6.17
N GLN A 224 -17.50 -14.30 -6.94
CA GLN A 224 -18.18 -15.59 -6.83
C GLN A 224 -17.89 -16.29 -5.49
N HIS A 225 -16.67 -16.21 -4.96
CA HIS A 225 -16.36 -16.81 -3.66
C HIS A 225 -17.18 -16.20 -2.51
N VAL A 226 -17.48 -14.89 -2.58
CA VAL A 226 -18.33 -14.23 -1.58
C VAL A 226 -19.78 -14.68 -1.74
N LEU A 227 -20.29 -14.75 -2.98
CA LEU A 227 -21.67 -15.14 -3.26
C LEU A 227 -21.97 -16.60 -2.86
N HIS A 228 -20.96 -17.46 -2.92
CA HIS A 228 -21.07 -18.90 -2.60
C HIS A 228 -20.38 -19.29 -1.29
N ALA A 229 -20.16 -18.32 -0.41
CA ALA A 229 -19.50 -18.57 0.88
C ALA A 229 -20.27 -19.60 1.72
N ASN A 230 -19.56 -20.60 2.22
CA ASN A 230 -20.15 -21.68 3.01
C ASN A 230 -20.29 -21.30 4.51
N SER A 231 -21.06 -22.09 5.26
CA SER A 231 -21.34 -21.81 6.68
C SER A 231 -20.10 -21.78 7.58
N GLU A 232 -19.04 -22.52 7.23
CA GLU A 232 -17.78 -22.49 7.99
C GLU A 232 -17.05 -21.17 7.79
N GLN A 233 -16.96 -20.67 6.55
CA GLN A 233 -16.40 -19.35 6.25
C GLN A 233 -17.16 -18.23 6.94
N ILE A 234 -18.50 -18.31 6.98
CA ILE A 234 -19.32 -17.34 7.72
C ILE A 234 -19.00 -17.36 9.22
N ARG A 235 -18.87 -18.55 9.82
CA ARG A 235 -18.48 -18.70 11.23
C ARG A 235 -17.09 -18.13 11.49
N ASP A 236 -16.15 -18.30 10.56
CA ASP A 236 -14.79 -17.77 10.67
C ASP A 236 -14.78 -16.24 10.59
N GLY A 237 -15.60 -15.67 9.70
CA GLY A 237 -15.85 -14.23 9.63
C GLY A 237 -16.36 -13.65 10.94
N HIS A 238 -17.34 -14.30 11.59
CA HIS A 238 -17.84 -13.88 12.91
C HIS A 238 -16.77 -13.90 14.01
N ARG A 239 -15.79 -14.81 13.95
CA ARG A 239 -14.66 -14.84 14.90
C ARG A 239 -13.60 -13.79 14.57
N PHE A 240 -13.47 -13.43 13.30
CA PHE A 240 -12.49 -12.48 12.81
C PHE A 240 -12.90 -11.02 13.06
N VAL A 241 -14.16 -10.65 12.82
CA VAL A 241 -14.64 -9.27 12.99
C VAL A 241 -14.81 -8.96 14.47
N ASP A 242 -14.20 -7.87 14.92
CA ASP A 242 -14.30 -7.38 16.30
C ASP A 242 -14.99 -6.02 16.29
N PRO A 243 -16.30 -5.96 16.63
CA PRO A 243 -17.05 -4.71 16.67
C PRO A 243 -16.49 -3.69 17.69
N SER A 244 -15.71 -4.15 18.67
CA SER A 244 -15.10 -3.28 19.70
C SER A 244 -13.97 -2.41 19.16
N LEU A 245 -13.57 -2.55 17.88
CA LEU A 245 -12.50 -1.76 17.27
C LEU A 245 -12.92 -0.32 16.91
N ARG A 246 -14.20 0.03 17.07
CA ARG A 246 -14.69 1.42 16.97
C ARG A 246 -14.42 2.19 18.26
N ARG A 247 -13.16 2.59 18.47
CA ARG A 247 -12.69 3.18 19.75
C ARG A 247 -12.45 4.69 19.73
N MET A 248 -12.55 5.35 18.57
CA MET A 248 -12.20 6.76 18.43
C MET A 248 -13.45 7.65 18.39
N GLN A 249 -13.56 8.57 19.34
CA GLN A 249 -14.66 9.54 19.45
C GLN A 249 -14.29 10.95 18.96
N GLN A 250 -13.08 11.13 18.43
CA GLN A 250 -12.61 12.43 17.96
C GLN A 250 -13.42 12.91 16.76
N THR A 251 -13.80 14.18 16.77
CA THR A 251 -14.51 14.86 15.67
C THR A 251 -13.53 15.63 14.77
N LEU A 252 -13.99 16.06 13.60
CA LEU A 252 -13.17 16.87 12.69
C LEU A 252 -12.77 18.22 13.31
N ALA A 253 -13.65 18.80 14.13
CA ALA A 253 -13.38 20.05 14.85
C ALA A 253 -12.21 19.92 15.83
N ASP A 254 -12.10 18.77 16.50
CA ASP A 254 -11.04 18.51 17.48
C ASP A 254 -9.64 18.45 16.87
N LEU A 255 -9.52 18.35 15.54
CA LEU A 255 -8.23 18.33 14.85
C LEU A 255 -7.54 19.70 14.78
N GLY A 256 -8.27 20.80 14.99
CA GLY A 256 -7.72 22.17 14.94
C GLY A 256 -7.11 22.52 13.58
N LEU A 257 -7.74 22.09 12.48
CA LEU A 257 -7.24 22.32 11.13
C LEU A 257 -7.38 23.80 10.72
N PRO A 258 -6.51 24.31 9.82
CA PRO A 258 -6.76 25.58 9.15
C PRO A 258 -8.15 25.61 8.51
N PRO A 259 -8.91 26.73 8.56
CA PRO A 259 -10.32 26.76 8.17
C PRO A 259 -10.61 26.19 6.77
N ARG A 260 -9.84 26.58 5.77
CA ARG A 260 -10.01 26.11 4.38
C ARG A 260 -9.71 24.60 4.23
N LEU A 261 -8.73 24.08 4.99
CA LEU A 261 -8.46 22.64 5.00
C LEU A 261 -9.57 21.87 5.74
N HIS A 262 -10.08 22.41 6.84
CA HIS A 262 -11.22 21.82 7.57
C HIS A 262 -12.42 21.64 6.64
N GLU A 263 -12.79 22.71 5.93
CA GLU A 263 -13.93 22.71 5.00
C GLU A 263 -13.76 21.68 3.89
N LEU A 264 -12.61 21.67 3.20
CA LEU A 264 -12.34 20.70 2.14
C LEU A 264 -12.39 19.25 2.64
N VAL A 265 -11.84 18.98 3.84
CA VAL A 265 -11.88 17.63 4.44
C VAL A 265 -13.31 17.22 4.77
N GLY A 266 -14.12 18.15 5.32
CA GLY A 266 -15.52 17.90 5.63
C GLY A 266 -16.36 17.61 4.39
N GLN A 267 -16.30 18.49 3.39
CA GLN A 267 -17.03 18.34 2.12
C GLN A 267 -16.61 17.07 1.38
N THR A 268 -15.31 16.76 1.32
CA THR A 268 -14.83 15.52 0.72
C THR A 268 -15.37 14.29 1.46
N TRP A 269 -15.40 14.33 2.80
CA TRP A 269 -15.99 13.24 3.56
C TRP A 269 -17.48 13.05 3.23
N GLU A 270 -18.26 14.12 3.16
CA GLU A 270 -19.67 14.06 2.79
C GLU A 270 -19.89 13.44 1.40
N GLU A 271 -19.16 13.91 0.38
CA GLU A 271 -19.29 13.40 -0.99
C GLU A 271 -18.82 11.95 -1.14
N LEU A 272 -17.71 11.56 -0.49
CA LEU A 272 -17.28 10.17 -0.47
C LEU A 272 -18.30 9.25 0.21
N ASN A 273 -19.03 9.74 1.21
CA ASN A 273 -20.12 8.96 1.81
C ASN A 273 -21.28 8.75 0.84
N ARG A 274 -21.55 9.67 -0.08
CA ARG A 274 -22.58 9.44 -1.11
C ARG A 274 -22.20 8.29 -2.02
N LEU A 275 -20.92 8.11 -2.35
CA LEU A 275 -20.45 6.97 -3.16
C LEU A 275 -20.66 5.60 -2.50
N ALA A 276 -20.81 5.56 -1.17
CA ALA A 276 -21.10 4.34 -0.43
C ALA A 276 -22.60 4.03 -0.34
N GLU A 277 -23.47 4.95 -0.76
CA GLU A 277 -24.91 4.70 -0.82
C GLU A 277 -25.30 3.95 -2.11
N PRO A 278 -26.32 3.07 -2.07
CA PRO A 278 -26.84 2.43 -3.27
C PRO A 278 -27.25 3.46 -4.34
N GLY A 279 -26.62 3.39 -5.51
CA GLY A 279 -26.87 4.32 -6.63
C GLY A 279 -26.29 5.73 -6.43
N GLY A 280 -25.46 5.96 -5.41
CA GLY A 280 -24.84 7.27 -5.16
C GLY A 280 -23.59 7.55 -5.99
N ASP A 281 -23.05 6.55 -6.69
CA ASP A 281 -21.93 6.68 -7.63
C ASP A 281 -22.36 7.35 -8.94
N THR A 282 -22.58 8.67 -8.89
CA THR A 282 -23.22 9.46 -9.95
C THR A 282 -22.26 10.48 -10.57
N PRO A 283 -22.47 10.88 -11.84
CA PRO A 283 -21.66 11.93 -12.49
C PRO A 283 -21.62 13.27 -11.72
N GLU A 284 -22.69 13.62 -11.02
CA GLU A 284 -22.78 14.84 -10.22
C GLU A 284 -21.84 14.80 -9.01
N VAL A 285 -21.77 13.65 -8.31
CA VAL A 285 -20.82 13.44 -7.21
C VAL A 285 -19.39 13.44 -7.76
N HIS A 286 -19.16 12.86 -8.95
CA HIS A 286 -17.84 12.87 -9.61
C HIS A 286 -17.36 14.29 -9.90
N ALA A 287 -18.24 15.12 -10.46
CA ALA A 287 -17.93 16.52 -10.76
C ALA A 287 -17.59 17.29 -9.47
N THR A 288 -18.37 17.11 -8.41
CA THR A 288 -18.12 17.75 -7.11
C THR A 288 -16.76 17.33 -6.52
N LEU A 289 -16.41 16.05 -6.60
CA LEU A 289 -15.11 15.54 -6.14
C LEU A 289 -13.94 16.05 -7.00
N ASP A 290 -14.16 16.27 -8.29
CA ASP A 290 -13.17 16.92 -9.15
C ASP A 290 -12.94 18.38 -8.75
N GLU A 291 -14.01 19.13 -8.48
CA GLU A 291 -13.92 20.51 -7.97
C GLU A 291 -13.18 20.57 -6.63
N LEU A 292 -13.46 19.65 -5.70
CA LEU A 292 -12.75 19.54 -4.42
C LEU A 292 -11.26 19.23 -4.60
N ARG A 293 -10.91 18.40 -5.59
CA ARG A 293 -9.52 18.09 -5.94
C ARG A 293 -8.77 19.28 -6.54
N GLU A 294 -9.41 20.06 -7.41
CA GLU A 294 -8.83 21.31 -7.90
C GLU A 294 -8.67 22.33 -6.76
N ALA A 295 -9.69 22.50 -5.91
CA ALA A 295 -9.63 23.40 -4.76
C ALA A 295 -8.53 23.02 -3.74
N TYR A 296 -8.30 21.72 -3.53
CA TYR A 296 -7.17 21.24 -2.73
C TYR A 296 -5.83 21.51 -3.40
N THR A 297 -5.75 21.38 -4.73
CA THR A 297 -4.54 21.69 -5.49
C THR A 297 -4.15 23.16 -5.35
N ASP A 298 -5.13 24.06 -5.47
CA ASP A 298 -4.92 25.49 -5.25
C ASP A 298 -4.47 25.80 -3.82
N LEU A 299 -5.13 25.20 -2.82
CA LEU A 299 -4.74 25.36 -1.41
C LEU A 299 -3.30 24.89 -1.17
N TYR A 300 -2.91 23.74 -1.75
CA TYR A 300 -1.57 23.22 -1.59
C TYR A 300 -0.53 24.15 -2.24
N ALA A 301 -0.79 24.62 -3.45
CA ALA A 301 0.09 25.55 -4.16
C ALA A 301 0.26 26.88 -3.40
N GLU A 302 -0.81 27.42 -2.83
CA GLU A 302 -0.76 28.61 -1.98
C GLU A 302 0.12 28.36 -0.74
N ALA A 303 -0.10 27.25 -0.03
CA ALA A 303 0.67 26.88 1.15
C ALA A 303 2.17 26.64 0.83
N GLU A 304 2.47 26.04 -0.31
CA GLU A 304 3.86 25.84 -0.79
C GLU A 304 4.53 27.18 -1.11
N ALA A 305 3.83 28.08 -1.82
CA ALA A 305 4.35 29.41 -2.14
C ALA A 305 4.68 30.22 -0.87
N ILE A 306 3.80 30.20 0.12
CA ILE A 306 3.98 30.89 1.41
C ILE A 306 5.15 30.26 2.21
N SER A 307 5.18 28.92 2.31
CA SER A 307 6.17 28.19 3.11
C SER A 307 7.56 28.11 2.47
N ARG A 308 7.71 28.56 1.22
CA ARG A 308 8.98 28.53 0.48
C ARG A 308 10.15 29.13 1.25
N SER A 309 9.92 30.22 1.98
CA SER A 309 10.94 30.87 2.81
C SER A 309 11.47 29.95 3.93
N SER A 310 10.59 29.15 4.55
CA SER A 310 10.94 28.18 5.58
C SER A 310 11.76 27.02 5.00
N VAL A 311 11.41 26.54 3.80
CA VAL A 311 12.16 25.49 3.09
C VAL A 311 13.57 25.98 2.74
N VAL A 312 13.70 27.18 2.15
CA VAL A 312 15.00 27.78 1.81
C VAL A 312 15.87 27.94 3.07
N HIS A 313 15.28 28.38 4.19
CA HIS A 313 16.01 28.47 5.45
C HIS A 313 16.50 27.09 5.93
N ALA A 314 15.65 26.05 5.86
CA ALA A 314 16.02 24.69 6.24
C ALA A 314 17.17 24.14 5.37
N GLU A 315 17.10 24.33 4.05
CA GLU A 315 18.17 23.92 3.12
C GLU A 315 19.51 24.60 3.45
N GLN A 316 19.48 25.91 3.74
CA GLN A 316 20.68 26.65 4.12
C GLN A 316 21.28 26.13 5.43
N ARG A 317 20.46 25.77 6.41
CA ARG A 317 20.93 25.17 7.67
C ARG A 317 21.60 23.82 7.40
N THR A 318 20.98 22.95 6.62
CA THR A 318 21.54 21.64 6.27
C THR A 318 22.86 21.78 5.51
N ARG A 319 22.95 22.71 4.55
CA ARG A 319 24.19 23.00 3.82
C ARG A 319 25.31 23.49 4.74
N ARG A 320 24.99 24.31 5.75
CA ARG A 320 25.96 24.81 6.74
C ARG A 320 26.43 23.74 7.72
N GLN A 321 25.57 22.79 8.10
CA GLN A 321 25.91 21.73 9.05
C GLN A 321 26.80 20.63 8.45
N GLY A 322 26.95 20.60 7.11
CA GLY A 322 27.72 19.57 6.41
C GLY A 322 27.05 18.18 6.48
N PRO A 323 27.56 17.18 5.74
CA PRO A 323 27.09 15.81 5.90
C PRO A 323 27.35 15.34 7.34
N PRO A 324 26.49 14.47 7.91
CA PRO A 324 26.77 13.88 9.21
C PRO A 324 28.15 13.22 9.20
N PRO A 325 28.92 13.27 10.30
CA PRO A 325 30.18 12.55 10.38
C PRO A 325 29.92 11.09 9.99
N ARG A 326 30.73 10.55 9.07
CA ARG A 326 30.68 9.12 8.76
C ARG A 326 30.77 8.39 10.11
N PRO A 327 29.94 7.37 10.39
CA PRO A 327 30.11 6.59 11.59
C PRO A 327 31.57 6.14 11.60
N ASP A 328 32.29 6.54 12.65
CA ASP A 328 33.71 6.24 12.79
C ASP A 328 33.88 4.77 12.48
N THR A 329 34.80 4.48 11.56
CA THR A 329 35.34 3.15 11.39
C THR A 329 35.51 2.53 12.76
N ALA A 330 34.89 1.36 12.97
CA ALA A 330 35.02 0.56 14.18
C ALA A 330 36.43 0.74 14.76
N PRO A 331 36.57 0.97 16.09
CA PRO A 331 37.84 1.40 16.66
C PRO A 331 38.94 0.51 16.13
N ALA A 332 39.96 1.13 15.54
CA ALA A 332 41.12 0.45 15.00
C ALA A 332 41.55 -0.59 16.04
N ARG A 333 41.47 -1.88 15.66
CA ARG A 333 41.94 -2.98 16.51
C ARG A 333 43.33 -2.57 17.02
N PRO A 334 43.61 -2.62 18.33
CA PRO A 334 44.89 -2.23 18.85
C PRO A 334 45.98 -2.98 18.08
N ALA A 335 47.00 -2.26 17.64
CA ALA A 335 48.14 -2.82 16.93
C ALA A 335 48.62 -4.05 17.70
N ARG A 336 48.56 -5.21 17.06
CA ARG A 336 49.11 -6.44 17.64
C ARG A 336 50.59 -6.21 17.93
N PRO A 337 51.09 -6.54 19.13
CA PRO A 337 52.52 -6.52 19.39
C PRO A 337 53.21 -7.43 18.36
N ALA A 338 54.33 -6.96 17.82
CA ALA A 338 55.17 -7.76 16.94
C ALA A 338 55.59 -9.03 17.69
N GLY A 339 55.08 -10.19 17.25
CA GLY A 339 55.51 -11.49 17.80
C GLY A 339 54.43 -12.53 18.09
N THR A 340 53.17 -12.38 17.67
CA THR A 340 52.16 -13.45 17.83
C THR A 340 51.72 -14.03 16.47
N PRO A 341 51.82 -15.35 16.22
CA PRO A 341 51.46 -15.94 14.93
C PRO A 341 49.96 -15.80 14.66
N VAL A 342 49.60 -15.38 13.44
CA VAL A 342 48.21 -15.36 12.96
C VAL A 342 47.84 -16.77 12.52
N GLY A 343 46.66 -17.25 12.95
CA GLY A 343 46.11 -18.57 12.62
C GLY A 343 45.77 -18.78 11.14
N ALA A 344 46.79 -18.78 10.29
CA ALA A 344 46.78 -19.34 8.94
C ALA A 344 47.79 -20.52 8.81
N ASP A 345 48.35 -20.98 9.93
CA ASP A 345 49.24 -22.15 10.04
C ASP A 345 48.62 -23.35 10.77
N ARG A 346 47.30 -23.52 10.62
CA ARG A 346 46.64 -24.81 10.88
C ARG A 346 45.90 -25.30 9.64
N LEU A 347 46.62 -25.39 8.53
CA LEU A 347 46.21 -26.24 7.41
C LEU A 347 47.37 -27.19 7.06
N PRO A 348 47.17 -28.51 7.14
CA PRO A 348 48.22 -29.48 6.86
C PRO A 348 48.70 -29.40 5.41
N HIS A 349 49.99 -29.67 5.21
CA HIS A 349 50.77 -29.42 3.98
C HIS A 349 50.18 -30.04 2.69
N GLY A 350 49.35 -31.07 2.77
CA GLY A 350 48.72 -31.73 1.62
C GLY A 350 47.67 -30.87 0.89
N LEU A 351 46.98 -29.96 1.58
CA LEU A 351 45.93 -29.13 0.98
C LEU A 351 46.47 -27.86 0.30
N ARG A 352 47.73 -27.46 0.56
CA ARG A 352 48.38 -26.31 -0.11
C ARG A 352 48.78 -26.61 -1.56
N ALA A 353 48.94 -27.87 -1.94
CA ALA A 353 49.39 -28.27 -3.27
C ALA A 353 48.25 -28.35 -4.31
N ALA A 354 46.99 -28.39 -3.88
CA ALA A 354 45.84 -28.56 -4.77
C ALA A 354 45.25 -27.23 -5.30
N VAL A 355 45.77 -26.07 -4.89
CA VAL A 355 45.21 -24.76 -5.26
C VAL A 355 45.92 -24.18 -6.48
N PRO A 356 45.24 -24.01 -7.63
CA PRO A 356 45.82 -23.47 -8.85
C PRO A 356 46.37 -22.04 -8.68
N ALA A 357 47.47 -21.75 -9.36
CA ALA A 357 48.19 -20.47 -9.30
C ALA A 357 47.35 -19.18 -9.51
N PRO A 358 46.26 -19.16 -10.30
CA PRO A 358 45.43 -17.95 -10.48
C PRO A 358 44.74 -17.51 -9.18
N VAL A 359 44.33 -18.47 -8.34
CA VAL A 359 43.59 -18.21 -7.10
C VAL A 359 44.49 -17.58 -6.03
N ARG A 360 45.78 -17.90 -6.03
CA ARG A 360 46.78 -17.28 -5.12
C ARG A 360 47.05 -15.81 -5.44
N ARG A 361 46.92 -15.37 -6.70
CA ARG A 361 47.09 -13.96 -7.08
C ARG A 361 45.87 -13.12 -6.71
N GLY A 362 44.66 -13.68 -6.82
CA GLY A 362 43.41 -13.00 -6.43
C GLY A 362 43.33 -12.68 -4.94
N LEU A 363 43.73 -13.62 -4.08
CA LEU A 363 43.70 -13.43 -2.63
C LEU A 363 44.72 -12.39 -2.12
N ARG A 364 45.82 -12.16 -2.85
CA ARG A 364 46.79 -11.09 -2.51
C ARG A 364 46.31 -9.69 -2.89
N ARG A 365 45.49 -9.56 -3.95
CA ARG A 365 44.86 -8.28 -4.34
C ARG A 365 43.75 -7.85 -3.38
N LEU A 366 42.97 -8.80 -2.84
CA LEU A 366 41.92 -8.52 -1.84
C LEU A 366 42.47 -8.10 -0.46
N ALA A 367 43.76 -8.35 -0.17
CA ALA A 367 44.40 -7.99 1.09
C ALA A 367 45.14 -6.63 1.06
N GLY A 368 44.88 -5.78 0.05
CA GLY A 368 45.31 -4.38 0.03
C GLY A 368 46.83 -4.15 0.08
N ARG A 369 47.62 -5.06 -0.51
CA ARG A 369 49.08 -4.90 -0.64
C ARG A 369 49.47 -4.74 -2.11
N GLU A 370 49.54 -3.51 -2.58
CA GLU A 370 50.51 -3.15 -3.62
C GLU A 370 51.65 -2.38 -2.96
N ARG A 371 52.87 -2.87 -3.16
CA ARG A 371 54.09 -2.11 -2.89
C ARG A 371 54.34 -1.23 -4.12
N SER A 372 54.75 0.01 -3.84
CA SER A 372 55.42 0.99 -4.70
C SER A 372 55.95 0.49 -6.05
#